data_AF-A0A2M8AM79-F1
#
_entry.id   AF-A0A2M8AM79-F1
#
_cell.length_a   1.000
_cell.length_b   1.000
_cell.length_c   1.000
_cell.angle_alpha   90.00
_cell.angle_beta   90.00
_cell.angle_gamma   90.00
#
_symmetry.space_group_name_H-M   'P 1'
#
loop_
_entity.id
_entity.type
_entity.pdbx_description
1 polymer ?
#
loop_
_entity_poly.entity_id
_entity_poly.type
_entity_poly.pdbx_seq_one_letter_code
_entity_poly.pdbx_strand_id
1 'polypeptide(L)'
;MIFQISQDQIGQRISELRKRKQFSQEDLARMVGISRPSLTQIELGKRSLNIMELQKFGQVLGFSLDDFMSEKFSLDTLDYLEEKKEQNVADRISVPSLKVGKMKNILLYILEHCAGKPNVGETVLYKLLYFSDFNYYELYEEQLTGASYRKLPFGPVPQNLDTIINDMIESEHIQRLRTEYHGYPQTRYIPLVKADLTGFKASEKEVIDRVIEQMSDWSASAVSNYSHKDIPWMVSKDGEEINYELAFYREPPFSVRNYEEDDAL
;
A
#
# COMPACT_ATOMS: atom_id res chain seq x y z
N MET A 1 4.83 -15.15 -30.39
CA MET A 1 3.36 -15.15 -30.29
C MET A 1 2.99 -13.91 -29.47
N ILE A 2 2.09 -13.05 -29.94
CA ILE A 2 1.66 -11.87 -29.16
C ILE A 2 0.70 -12.39 -28.09
N PHE A 3 0.99 -12.16 -26.81
CA PHE A 3 0.09 -12.52 -25.71
C PHE A 3 -1.12 -11.58 -25.71
N GLN A 4 -2.32 -12.14 -25.56
CA GLN A 4 -3.56 -11.39 -25.43
C GLN A 4 -4.44 -12.07 -24.37
N ILE A 5 -4.73 -11.34 -23.30
CA ILE A 5 -5.62 -11.80 -22.23
C ILE A 5 -7.08 -11.87 -22.72
N SER A 6 -7.80 -12.93 -22.35
CA SER A 6 -9.22 -13.08 -22.69
C SER A 6 -10.13 -12.33 -21.72
N GLN A 7 -11.36 -12.05 -22.16
CA GLN A 7 -12.37 -11.40 -21.32
C GLN A 7 -12.75 -12.25 -20.10
N ASP A 8 -12.78 -13.57 -20.25
CA ASP A 8 -13.02 -14.51 -19.14
C ASP A 8 -11.90 -14.45 -18.11
N GLN A 9 -10.64 -14.38 -18.56
CA GLN A 9 -9.48 -14.23 -17.66
C GLN A 9 -9.52 -12.90 -16.90
N ILE A 10 -9.87 -11.79 -17.57
CA ILE A 10 -10.05 -10.49 -16.90
C ILE A 10 -11.13 -10.58 -15.81
N GLY A 11 -12.28 -11.19 -16.14
CA GLY A 11 -13.39 -11.38 -15.21
C GLY A 11 -13.00 -12.21 -13.98
N GLN A 12 -12.25 -13.30 -14.19
CA GLN A 12 -11.71 -14.14 -13.12
C GLN A 12 -10.77 -13.36 -12.20
N ARG A 13 -9.77 -12.66 -12.77
CA ARG A 13 -8.81 -11.85 -11.99
C ARG A 13 -9.51 -10.79 -11.13
N ILE A 14 -10.50 -10.09 -11.67
CA ILE A 14 -11.33 -9.13 -10.90
C ILE A 14 -12.07 -9.83 -9.76
N SER A 15 -12.69 -10.98 -10.04
CA SER A 15 -13.44 -11.74 -9.02
C SER A 15 -12.53 -12.22 -7.88
N GLU A 16 -11.32 -12.66 -8.20
CA GLU A 16 -10.34 -13.12 -7.20
C GLU A 16 -9.82 -11.97 -6.34
N LEU A 17 -9.39 -10.87 -6.96
CA LEU A 17 -8.97 -9.65 -6.25
C LEU A 17 -10.09 -9.13 -5.34
N ARG A 18 -11.33 -9.10 -5.84
CA ARG A 18 -12.51 -8.72 -5.06
C ARG A 18 -12.69 -9.61 -3.83
N LYS A 19 -12.61 -10.94 -4.00
CA LYS A 19 -12.77 -11.91 -2.90
C LYS A 19 -11.64 -11.81 -1.88
N ARG A 20 -10.40 -11.59 -2.31
CA ARG A 20 -9.23 -11.37 -1.44
C ARG A 20 -9.40 -10.13 -0.57
N LYS A 21 -9.82 -9.02 -1.18
CA LYS A 21 -10.24 -7.80 -0.48
C LYS A 21 -11.56 -7.94 0.27
N GLN A 22 -12.17 -9.12 0.20
CA GLN A 22 -13.36 -9.42 0.97
C GLN A 22 -14.51 -8.46 0.59
N PHE A 23 -14.67 -8.14 -0.70
CA PHE A 23 -15.80 -7.34 -1.17
C PHE A 23 -16.90 -8.24 -1.72
N SER A 24 -18.16 -7.92 -1.46
CA SER A 24 -19.27 -8.49 -2.23
C SER A 24 -19.33 -7.88 -3.63
N GLN A 25 -20.10 -8.48 -4.53
CA GLN A 25 -20.33 -7.88 -5.85
C GLN A 25 -21.05 -6.52 -5.73
N GLU A 26 -21.93 -6.36 -4.74
CA GLU A 26 -22.59 -5.08 -4.50
C GLU A 26 -21.58 -4.01 -4.06
N ASP A 27 -20.66 -4.37 -3.17
CA ASP A 27 -19.61 -3.48 -2.65
C ASP A 27 -18.72 -2.95 -3.77
N LEU A 28 -18.15 -3.85 -4.57
CA LEU A 28 -17.24 -3.46 -5.66
C LEU A 28 -17.97 -2.67 -6.75
N ALA A 29 -19.21 -3.05 -7.08
CA ALA A 29 -20.02 -2.34 -8.07
C ALA A 29 -20.27 -0.89 -7.61
N ARG A 30 -20.63 -0.69 -6.34
CA ARG A 30 -20.82 0.63 -5.73
C ARG A 30 -19.54 1.47 -5.76
N MET A 31 -18.40 0.89 -5.39
CA MET A 31 -17.11 1.60 -5.39
C MET A 31 -16.64 2.02 -6.79
N VAL A 32 -16.87 1.18 -7.80
CA VAL A 32 -16.51 1.49 -9.21
C VAL A 32 -17.56 2.40 -9.88
N GLY A 33 -18.76 2.50 -9.32
CA GLY A 33 -19.87 3.28 -9.87
C GLY A 33 -20.56 2.59 -11.05
N ILE A 34 -20.73 1.27 -10.97
CA ILE A 34 -21.48 0.45 -11.93
C ILE A 34 -22.60 -0.31 -11.21
N SER A 35 -23.54 -0.90 -11.95
CA SER A 35 -24.59 -1.73 -11.36
C SER A 35 -24.06 -3.12 -10.97
N ARG A 36 -24.58 -3.71 -9.89
CA ARG A 36 -24.24 -5.09 -9.50
C ARG A 36 -24.44 -6.13 -10.62
N PRO A 37 -25.53 -6.10 -11.42
CA PRO A 37 -25.66 -6.98 -12.57
C PRO A 37 -24.54 -6.77 -13.59
N SER A 38 -24.11 -5.53 -13.82
CA SER A 38 -22.99 -5.23 -14.71
C SER A 38 -21.69 -5.86 -14.23
N LEU A 39 -21.36 -5.72 -12.93
CA LEU A 39 -20.19 -6.38 -12.34
C LEU A 39 -20.28 -7.90 -12.48
N THR A 40 -21.46 -8.48 -12.25
CA THR A 40 -21.66 -9.93 -12.40
C THR A 40 -21.37 -10.40 -13.82
N GLN A 41 -21.83 -9.66 -14.85
CA GLN A 41 -21.54 -9.97 -16.24
C GLN A 41 -20.04 -9.80 -16.58
N ILE A 42 -19.35 -8.82 -15.97
CA ILE A 42 -17.90 -8.64 -16.12
C ILE A 42 -17.16 -9.85 -15.54
N GLU A 43 -17.45 -10.23 -14.29
CA GLU A 43 -16.78 -11.36 -13.63
C GLU A 43 -17.01 -12.70 -14.34
N LEU A 44 -18.16 -12.86 -14.99
CA LEU A 44 -18.49 -14.02 -15.83
C LEU A 44 -17.89 -13.94 -17.24
N GLY A 45 -17.14 -12.89 -17.57
CA GLY A 45 -16.56 -12.68 -18.91
C GLY A 45 -17.57 -12.35 -20.01
N LYS A 46 -18.84 -12.10 -19.66
CA LYS A 46 -19.93 -11.80 -20.62
C LYS A 46 -20.01 -10.33 -21.04
N ARG A 47 -19.43 -9.42 -20.25
CA ARG A 47 -19.36 -7.99 -20.55
C ARG A 47 -17.91 -7.50 -20.54
N SER A 48 -17.51 -6.79 -21.59
CA SER A 48 -16.19 -6.20 -21.70
C SER A 48 -16.09 -4.91 -20.88
N LEU A 49 -14.85 -4.57 -20.49
CA LEU A 49 -14.51 -3.35 -19.78
C LEU A 49 -13.90 -2.35 -20.75
N ASN A 50 -14.24 -1.06 -20.58
CA ASN A 50 -13.46 0.00 -21.20
C ASN A 50 -12.27 0.42 -20.31
N ILE A 51 -11.35 1.21 -20.86
CA ILE A 51 -10.15 1.64 -20.14
C ILE A 51 -10.45 2.47 -18.89
N MET A 52 -11.52 3.28 -18.90
CA MET A 52 -11.91 4.10 -17.75
C MET A 52 -12.46 3.23 -16.62
N GLU A 53 -13.23 2.18 -16.93
CA GLU A 53 -13.67 1.20 -15.95
C GLU A 53 -12.48 0.41 -15.40
N LEU A 54 -11.57 -0.05 -16.27
CA LEU A 54 -10.38 -0.80 -15.85
C LEU A 54 -9.49 0.03 -14.92
N GLN A 55 -9.32 1.32 -15.20
CA GLN A 55 -8.63 2.26 -14.31
C GLN A 55 -9.30 2.33 -12.94
N LYS A 56 -10.64 2.42 -12.88
CA LYS A 56 -11.40 2.41 -11.61
C LYS A 56 -11.27 1.08 -10.86
N PHE A 57 -11.22 -0.05 -11.55
CA PHE A 57 -10.94 -1.34 -10.92
C PHE A 57 -9.51 -1.39 -10.35
N GLY A 58 -8.50 -0.94 -11.10
CA GLY A 58 -7.12 -0.86 -10.64
C GLY A 58 -6.97 0.03 -9.41
N GLN A 59 -7.71 1.14 -9.40
CA GLN A 59 -7.94 2.01 -8.27
C GLN A 59 -8.50 1.24 -7.05
N VAL A 60 -9.70 0.66 -7.15
CA VAL A 60 -10.39 0.05 -6.00
C VAL A 60 -9.72 -1.22 -5.50
N LEU A 61 -9.21 -2.05 -6.41
CA LEU A 61 -8.61 -3.34 -6.09
C LEU A 61 -7.10 -3.26 -5.85
N GLY A 62 -6.45 -2.13 -6.16
CA GLY A 62 -5.05 -1.89 -5.83
C GLY A 62 -4.06 -2.61 -6.75
N PHE A 63 -4.26 -2.55 -8.06
CA PHE A 63 -3.35 -3.14 -9.06
C PHE A 63 -2.93 -2.13 -10.12
N SER A 64 -1.78 -2.37 -10.76
CA SER A 64 -1.37 -1.64 -11.97
C SER A 64 -1.93 -2.32 -13.22
N LEU A 65 -2.27 -1.54 -14.24
CA LEU A 65 -2.81 -2.07 -15.50
C LEU A 65 -1.83 -3.01 -16.18
N ASP A 66 -0.54 -2.67 -16.19
CA ASP A 66 0.49 -3.47 -16.86
C ASP A 66 0.65 -4.85 -16.22
N ASP A 67 0.71 -4.91 -14.89
CA ASP A 67 0.79 -6.17 -14.15
C ASP A 67 -0.49 -6.99 -14.32
N PHE A 68 -1.65 -6.33 -14.18
CA PHE A 68 -2.97 -6.95 -14.34
C PHE A 68 -3.22 -7.50 -15.74
N MET A 69 -2.58 -6.96 -16.78
CA MET A 69 -2.72 -7.42 -18.16
C MET A 69 -1.60 -8.40 -18.58
N SER A 70 -0.65 -8.71 -17.69
CA SER A 70 0.49 -9.57 -17.99
C SER A 70 0.12 -11.07 -18.01
N GLU A 71 0.91 -11.86 -18.75
CA GLU A 71 0.79 -13.32 -18.80
C GLU A 71 1.08 -13.97 -17.43
N LYS A 72 2.02 -13.38 -16.68
CA LYS A 72 2.49 -13.87 -15.38
C LYS A 72 1.74 -13.29 -14.19
N PHE A 73 0.56 -12.69 -14.39
CA PHE A 73 -0.23 -12.18 -13.29
C PHE A 73 -0.48 -13.31 -12.28
N SER A 74 0.10 -13.14 -11.11
CA SER A 74 -0.09 -14.02 -9.98
C SER A 74 -0.58 -13.16 -8.83
N LEU A 75 -1.65 -13.60 -8.18
CA LEU A 75 -2.08 -13.02 -6.90
C LEU A 75 -1.06 -13.31 -5.80
N ASP A 76 -0.28 -14.36 -6.02
CA ASP A 76 0.84 -14.79 -5.21
C ASP A 76 2.12 -14.38 -5.95
N THR A 77 2.51 -13.11 -5.89
CA THR A 77 3.89 -12.68 -6.19
C THR A 77 4.86 -13.18 -5.10
N LEU A 78 4.69 -14.44 -4.69
CA LEU A 78 5.43 -15.14 -3.64
C LEU A 78 6.73 -15.76 -4.17
N ASP A 79 6.79 -16.23 -5.42
CA ASP A 79 7.96 -17.01 -5.88
C ASP A 79 9.10 -16.20 -6.55
N TYR A 80 8.91 -14.91 -6.86
CA TYR A 80 9.96 -14.14 -7.56
C TYR A 80 11.02 -13.51 -6.64
N LEU A 81 10.84 -13.58 -5.31
CA LEU A 81 11.79 -13.01 -4.34
C LEU A 81 12.65 -14.08 -3.62
N GLU A 82 12.30 -15.36 -3.71
CA GLU A 82 13.07 -16.43 -3.05
C GLU A 82 14.30 -16.91 -3.85
N GLU A 83 14.43 -16.55 -5.14
CA GLU A 83 15.49 -17.06 -6.01
C GLU A 83 16.62 -16.08 -6.41
N LYS A 84 16.75 -14.91 -5.76
CA LYS A 84 18.01 -14.15 -5.85
C LYS A 84 18.86 -14.37 -4.62
N LYS A 85 19.53 -15.52 -4.58
CA LYS A 85 20.75 -15.70 -3.79
C LYS A 85 21.76 -14.61 -4.18
N GLU A 86 22.08 -13.80 -3.17
CA GLU A 86 23.33 -13.07 -2.92
C GLU A 86 24.33 -12.99 -4.07
N GLN A 87 24.49 -11.77 -4.59
CA GLN A 87 25.80 -11.27 -4.95
C GLN A 87 26.14 -10.14 -3.99
N ASN A 88 27.18 -10.37 -3.19
CA ASN A 88 27.81 -9.39 -2.31
C ASN A 88 28.04 -8.08 -3.06
N VAL A 89 27.25 -7.05 -2.73
CA VAL A 89 27.63 -5.65 -2.91
C VAL A 89 27.41 -4.98 -1.56
N ALA A 90 28.44 -5.06 -0.71
CA ALA A 90 28.61 -4.06 0.34
C ALA A 90 28.58 -2.68 -0.35
N ASP A 91 27.79 -1.75 0.19
CA ASP A 91 27.71 -0.31 -0.15
C ASP A 91 26.41 0.23 -0.76
N ARG A 92 25.27 -0.48 -0.77
CA ARG A 92 23.96 0.14 -1.11
C ARG A 92 22.85 -0.17 -0.11
N ILE A 93 22.69 0.70 0.88
CA ILE A 93 21.54 0.73 1.81
C ILE A 93 20.22 1.04 1.08
N SER A 94 20.28 1.53 -0.17
CA SER A 94 19.14 1.98 -0.95
C SER A 94 18.22 0.88 -1.49
N VAL A 95 18.64 -0.39 -1.49
CA VAL A 95 17.79 -1.50 -1.93
C VAL A 95 16.90 -1.95 -0.75
N PRO A 96 15.56 -1.87 -0.85
CA PRO A 96 14.66 -2.31 0.21
C PRO A 96 14.79 -3.79 0.52
N SER A 97 14.96 -4.11 1.81
CA SER A 97 14.90 -5.48 2.33
C SER A 97 13.88 -5.56 3.46
N LEU A 98 12.76 -6.21 3.18
CA LEU A 98 11.62 -6.27 4.09
C LEU A 98 11.95 -7.00 5.39
N LYS A 99 11.91 -6.27 6.51
CA LYS A 99 12.07 -6.81 7.87
C LYS A 99 10.71 -7.23 8.42
N VAL A 100 10.25 -8.43 8.09
CA VAL A 100 8.88 -8.92 8.40
C VAL A 100 8.48 -8.72 9.88
N GLY A 101 9.34 -9.09 10.83
CA GLY A 101 9.05 -8.93 12.26
C GLY A 101 8.88 -7.45 12.66
N LYS A 102 9.73 -6.56 12.13
CA LYS A 102 9.65 -5.12 12.36
C LYS A 102 8.38 -4.53 11.73
N MET A 103 8.02 -4.95 10.51
CA MET A 103 6.78 -4.54 9.84
C MET A 103 5.53 -4.92 10.66
N LYS A 104 5.44 -6.18 11.13
CA LYS A 104 4.34 -6.62 12.00
C LYS A 104 4.24 -5.77 13.28
N ASN A 105 5.37 -5.49 13.92
CA ASN A 105 5.40 -4.69 15.14
C ASN A 105 4.98 -3.23 14.91
N ILE A 106 5.41 -2.62 13.80
CA ILE A 106 5.00 -1.26 13.40
C ILE A 106 3.52 -1.21 13.05
N LEU A 107 2.99 -2.22 12.35
CA LEU A 107 1.56 -2.34 12.07
C LEU A 107 0.75 -2.34 13.36
N LEU A 108 1.13 -3.18 14.34
CA LEU A 108 0.47 -3.20 15.65
C LEU A 108 0.51 -1.82 16.30
N TYR A 109 1.68 -1.18 16.31
CA TYR A 109 1.86 0.13 16.94
C TYR A 109 0.96 1.20 16.30
N ILE A 110 0.94 1.30 14.96
CA ILE A 110 0.08 2.24 14.23
C ILE A 110 -1.40 1.95 14.51
N LEU A 111 -1.80 0.68 14.45
CA LEU A 111 -3.19 0.27 14.67
C LEU A 111 -3.65 0.56 16.11
N GLU A 112 -2.81 0.38 17.12
CA GLU A 112 -3.12 0.73 18.51
C GLU A 112 -3.39 2.22 18.67
N HIS A 113 -2.53 3.06 18.10
CA HIS A 113 -2.65 4.52 18.17
C HIS A 113 -3.78 5.07 17.27
N CYS A 114 -4.30 4.25 16.37
CA CYS A 114 -5.43 4.57 15.49
C CYS A 114 -6.73 3.86 15.85
N ALA A 115 -6.77 3.00 16.88
CA ALA A 115 -7.89 2.07 17.14
C ALA A 115 -9.25 2.78 17.29
N GLY A 116 -9.27 4.00 17.85
CA GLY A 116 -10.47 4.82 18.02
C GLY A 116 -10.90 5.62 16.79
N LYS A 117 -10.13 5.62 15.70
CA LYS A 117 -10.34 6.51 14.55
C LYS A 117 -11.15 5.81 13.45
N PRO A 118 -12.42 6.19 13.20
CA PRO A 118 -13.28 5.50 12.24
C PRO A 118 -12.86 5.73 10.77
N ASN A 119 -12.13 6.80 10.48
CA ASN A 119 -11.58 7.11 9.16
C ASN A 119 -10.41 6.19 8.77
N VAL A 120 -9.76 5.52 9.73
CA VAL A 120 -8.58 4.69 9.46
C VAL A 120 -8.99 3.31 8.94
N GLY A 121 -8.96 3.18 7.61
CA GLY A 121 -8.98 1.91 6.88
C GLY A 121 -7.69 1.69 6.09
N GLU A 122 -7.67 0.70 5.19
CA GLU A 122 -6.48 0.32 4.38
C GLU A 122 -5.77 1.52 3.73
N THR A 123 -6.52 2.42 3.07
CA THR A 123 -5.92 3.56 2.38
C THR A 123 -5.16 4.49 3.32
N VAL A 124 -5.66 4.72 4.54
CA VAL A 124 -4.94 5.57 5.52
C VAL A 124 -3.75 4.82 6.08
N LEU A 125 -3.95 3.55 6.47
CA LEU A 125 -2.89 2.69 7.01
C LEU A 125 -1.68 2.59 6.08
N TYR A 126 -1.91 2.38 4.77
CA TYR A 126 -0.83 2.20 3.80
C TYR A 126 0.00 3.48 3.65
N LYS A 127 -0.63 4.64 3.86
CA LYS A 127 0.01 5.95 3.71
C LYS A 127 0.78 6.31 4.96
N LEU A 128 0.24 5.98 6.14
CA LEU A 128 0.98 6.06 7.40
C LEU A 128 2.26 5.22 7.34
N LEU A 129 2.20 3.98 6.80
CA LEU A 129 3.39 3.15 6.59
C LEU A 129 4.39 3.79 5.62
N TYR A 130 3.92 4.22 4.45
CA TYR A 130 4.77 4.88 3.45
C TYR A 130 5.50 6.10 4.02
N PHE A 131 4.77 7.02 4.67
CA PHE A 131 5.40 8.20 5.25
C PHE A 131 6.29 7.86 6.43
N SER A 132 5.97 6.82 7.22
CA SER A 132 6.87 6.37 8.30
C SER A 132 8.19 5.86 7.74
N ASP A 133 8.15 5.05 6.68
CA ASP A 133 9.36 4.54 6.02
C ASP A 133 10.19 5.64 5.36
N PHE A 134 9.56 6.49 4.53
CA PHE A 134 10.29 7.51 3.77
C PHE A 134 10.82 8.62 4.68
N ASN A 135 10.05 9.06 5.68
CA ASN A 135 10.51 10.07 6.64
C ASN A 135 11.69 9.54 7.47
N TYR A 136 11.62 8.28 7.91
CA TYR A 136 12.73 7.67 8.64
C TYR A 136 13.98 7.53 7.75
N TYR A 137 13.80 7.16 6.47
CA TYR A 137 14.90 7.08 5.51
C TYR A 137 15.56 8.44 5.24
N GLU A 138 14.77 9.51 5.08
CA GLU A 138 15.33 10.86 4.86
C GLU A 138 16.16 11.36 6.05
N LEU A 139 15.74 11.02 7.27
CA LEU A 139 16.39 11.46 8.51
C LEU A 139 17.64 10.64 8.85
N TYR A 140 17.59 9.33 8.65
CA TYR A 140 18.59 8.40 9.19
C TYR A 140 19.31 7.57 8.12
N GLU A 141 18.89 7.68 6.86
CA GLU A 141 19.46 6.94 5.73
C GLU A 141 19.39 5.40 5.94
N GLU A 142 18.53 4.98 6.87
CA GLU A 142 18.21 3.60 7.20
C GLU A 142 16.74 3.35 6.88
N GLN A 143 16.40 2.15 6.39
CA GLN A 143 15.01 1.78 6.16
C GLN A 143 14.35 1.29 7.47
N LEU A 144 13.19 1.86 7.80
CA LEU A 144 12.42 1.51 8.99
C LEU A 144 11.89 0.07 8.88
N THR A 145 11.00 -0.19 7.92
CA THR A 145 10.47 -1.53 7.62
C THR A 145 11.21 -2.23 6.50
N GLY A 146 11.77 -1.46 5.55
CA GLY A 146 12.37 -1.98 4.33
C GLY A 146 11.36 -2.52 3.32
N ALA A 147 10.08 -2.15 3.43
CA ALA A 147 9.08 -2.50 2.44
C ALA A 147 9.33 -1.77 1.11
N SER A 148 9.17 -2.50 0.01
CA SER A 148 9.04 -1.91 -1.32
C SER A 148 7.65 -1.31 -1.50
N TYR A 149 7.58 -0.14 -2.15
CA TYR A 149 6.32 0.54 -2.45
C TYR A 149 6.16 0.67 -3.96
N ARG A 150 4.96 0.45 -4.51
CA ARG A 150 4.67 0.73 -5.92
C ARG A 150 3.79 1.96 -6.08
N LYS A 151 4.00 2.70 -7.16
CA LYS A 151 3.12 3.80 -7.55
C LYS A 151 1.81 3.24 -8.11
N LEU A 152 0.73 3.34 -7.33
CA LEU A 152 -0.61 2.97 -7.77
C LEU A 152 -1.55 4.20 -7.79
N PRO A 153 -2.70 4.11 -8.49
CA PRO A 153 -3.59 5.26 -8.69
C PRO A 153 -4.02 6.01 -7.41
N PHE A 154 -4.07 5.34 -6.26
CA PHE A 154 -4.42 5.95 -4.97
C PHE A 154 -3.22 6.10 -4.03
N GLY A 155 -2.04 6.33 -4.58
CA GLY A 155 -0.84 6.62 -3.81
C GLY A 155 0.08 5.41 -3.72
N PRO A 156 1.14 5.51 -2.90
CA PRO A 156 2.07 4.42 -2.71
C PRO A 156 1.37 3.24 -2.03
N VAL A 157 1.69 2.03 -2.47
CA VAL A 157 1.16 0.79 -1.88
C VAL A 157 2.31 -0.15 -1.53
N PRO A 158 2.44 -0.53 -0.24
CA PRO A 158 3.47 -1.47 0.20
C PRO A 158 3.23 -2.84 -0.41
N GLN A 159 4.26 -3.42 -1.00
CA GLN A 159 4.23 -4.77 -1.55
C GLN A 159 4.25 -5.80 -0.42
N ASN A 160 3.65 -6.97 -0.66
CA ASN A 160 3.54 -8.09 0.29
C ASN A 160 2.76 -7.81 1.59
N LEU A 161 2.16 -6.62 1.74
CA LEU A 161 1.45 -6.27 2.97
C LEU A 161 0.22 -7.16 3.21
N ASP A 162 -0.54 -7.52 2.17
CA ASP A 162 -1.70 -8.40 2.29
C ASP A 162 -1.34 -9.77 2.87
N THR A 163 -0.17 -10.30 2.51
CA THR A 163 0.36 -11.57 3.05
C THR A 163 0.69 -11.44 4.52
N ILE A 164 1.37 -10.37 4.91
CA ILE A 164 1.70 -10.08 6.31
C ILE A 164 0.42 -9.93 7.14
N ILE A 165 -0.58 -9.20 6.61
CA ILE A 165 -1.87 -9.02 7.26
C ILE A 165 -2.58 -10.36 7.45
N ASN A 166 -2.61 -11.23 6.44
CA ASN A 166 -3.26 -12.53 6.55
C ASN A 166 -2.57 -13.43 7.59
N ASP A 167 -1.23 -13.47 7.59
CA ASP A 167 -0.47 -14.16 8.64
C ASP A 167 -0.80 -13.61 10.05
N MET A 168 -0.90 -12.28 10.19
CA MET A 168 -1.25 -11.66 11.48
C MET A 168 -2.69 -11.96 11.90
N ILE A 169 -3.60 -12.19 10.95
CA ILE A 169 -4.98 -12.62 11.24
C ILE A 169 -4.99 -14.09 11.69
N GLU A 170 -4.27 -14.96 10.98
CA GLU A 170 -4.16 -16.39 11.31
C GLU A 170 -3.46 -16.62 12.66
N SER A 171 -2.49 -15.77 12.99
CA SER A 171 -1.79 -15.77 14.27
C SER A 171 -2.54 -15.04 15.39
N GLU A 172 -3.79 -14.61 15.16
CA GLU A 172 -4.62 -13.87 16.12
C GLU A 172 -3.97 -12.59 16.67
N HIS A 173 -3.04 -11.97 15.92
CA HIS A 173 -2.44 -10.68 16.28
C HIS A 173 -3.34 -9.50 15.93
N ILE A 174 -4.11 -9.60 14.84
CA ILE A 174 -5.07 -8.59 14.41
C ILE A 174 -6.37 -9.26 13.95
N GLN A 175 -7.45 -8.50 14.01
CA GLN A 175 -8.75 -8.88 13.46
C GLN A 175 -9.12 -7.95 12.31
N ARG A 176 -9.54 -8.52 11.17
CA ARG A 176 -10.14 -7.75 10.07
C ARG A 176 -11.61 -7.47 10.38
N LEU A 177 -12.01 -6.21 10.34
CA LEU A 177 -13.38 -5.75 10.49
C LEU A 177 -13.85 -5.04 9.22
N ARG A 178 -15.03 -5.39 8.71
CA ARG A 178 -15.69 -4.61 7.66
C ARG A 178 -16.67 -3.64 8.29
N THR A 179 -16.53 -2.37 7.92
CA THR A 179 -17.41 -1.28 8.34
C THR A 179 -17.92 -0.53 7.12
N GLU A 180 -18.89 0.34 7.33
CA GLU A 180 -19.22 1.38 6.34
C GLU A 180 -18.74 2.73 6.85
N TYR A 181 -18.20 3.55 5.95
CA TYR A 181 -17.77 4.91 6.24
C TYR A 181 -18.28 5.83 5.11
N HIS A 182 -19.14 6.80 5.44
CA HIS A 182 -19.86 7.64 4.48
C HIS A 182 -20.59 6.85 3.37
N GLY A 183 -21.15 5.68 3.70
CA GLY A 183 -21.90 4.83 2.76
C GLY A 183 -21.03 3.96 1.84
N TYR A 184 -19.70 4.03 1.99
CA TYR A 184 -18.75 3.18 1.29
C TYR A 184 -18.24 2.07 2.21
N PRO A 185 -18.13 0.82 1.71
CA PRO A 185 -17.48 -0.25 2.46
C PRO A 185 -16.02 0.08 2.76
N GLN A 186 -15.59 -0.24 3.96
CA GLN A 186 -14.26 0.03 4.47
C GLN A 186 -13.74 -1.21 5.20
N THR A 187 -12.50 -1.58 4.90
CA THR A 187 -11.77 -2.61 5.65
C THR A 187 -10.91 -1.94 6.71
N ARG A 188 -11.09 -2.36 7.97
CA ARG A 188 -10.33 -1.91 9.14
C ARG A 188 -9.65 -3.11 9.80
N TYR A 189 -8.59 -2.83 10.54
CA TYR A 189 -7.86 -3.82 11.33
C TYR A 189 -7.86 -3.40 12.79
N ILE A 190 -8.13 -4.34 13.69
CA ILE A 190 -8.13 -4.14 15.14
C ILE A 190 -6.99 -4.97 15.72
N PRO A 191 -6.04 -4.38 16.47
CA PRO A 191 -4.99 -5.14 17.11
C PRO A 191 -5.57 -5.95 18.29
N LEU A 192 -5.23 -7.23 18.35
CA LEU A 192 -5.60 -8.14 19.44
C LEU A 192 -4.47 -8.33 20.45
N VAL A 193 -3.25 -8.00 20.04
CA VAL A 193 -2.04 -7.97 20.87
C VAL A 193 -1.40 -6.60 20.81
N LYS A 194 -0.56 -6.29 21.81
CA LYS A 194 0.15 -5.01 21.87
C LYS A 194 1.41 -5.02 21.04
N ALA A 195 1.81 -3.85 20.53
CA ALA A 195 3.15 -3.68 19.96
C ALA A 195 4.23 -3.87 21.04
N ASP A 196 5.31 -4.55 20.67
CA ASP A 196 6.48 -4.70 21.52
C ASP A 196 7.39 -3.47 21.40
N LEU A 197 7.28 -2.57 22.38
CA LEU A 197 8.06 -1.33 22.43
C LEU A 197 9.56 -1.57 22.60
N THR A 198 9.98 -2.74 23.10
CA THR A 198 11.42 -3.04 23.28
C THR A 198 12.13 -3.25 21.95
N GLY A 199 11.38 -3.57 20.89
CA GLY A 199 11.89 -3.72 19.52
C GLY A 199 12.08 -2.40 18.77
N PHE A 200 11.79 -1.23 19.37
CA PHE A 200 11.90 0.08 18.74
C PHE A 200 13.12 0.88 19.24
N LYS A 201 13.83 1.52 18.31
CA LYS A 201 14.68 2.68 18.65
C LYS A 201 13.76 3.85 19.00
N ALA A 202 14.23 4.75 19.88
CA ALA A 202 13.50 5.97 20.21
C ALA A 202 13.22 6.83 18.96
N SER A 203 14.19 6.90 18.03
CA SER A 203 14.06 7.59 16.75
C SER A 203 12.98 7.00 15.84
N GLU A 204 12.89 5.66 15.75
CA GLU A 204 11.86 4.98 14.96
C GLU A 204 10.47 5.30 15.49
N LYS A 205 10.29 5.21 16.81
CA LYS A 205 9.02 5.53 17.46
C LYS A 205 8.63 6.99 17.22
N GLU A 206 9.58 7.92 17.39
CA GLU A 206 9.35 9.35 17.20
C GLU A 206 8.86 9.68 15.79
N VAL A 207 9.46 9.08 14.75
CA VAL A 207 9.01 9.29 13.36
C VAL A 207 7.59 8.76 13.16
N ILE A 208 7.29 7.56 13.66
CA ILE A 208 5.95 6.97 13.54
C ILE A 208 4.91 7.83 14.27
N ASP A 209 5.23 8.32 15.47
CA ASP A 209 4.35 9.19 16.25
C ASP A 209 4.03 10.49 15.50
N ARG A 210 5.04 11.16 14.93
CA ARG A 210 4.85 12.39 14.14
C ARG A 210 3.96 12.15 12.92
N VAL A 211 4.16 11.03 12.23
CA VAL A 211 3.33 10.66 11.07
C VAL A 211 1.88 10.43 11.50
N ILE A 212 1.65 9.68 12.59
CA ILE A 212 0.31 9.46 13.14
C ILE A 212 -0.33 10.79 13.54
N GLU A 213 0.37 11.63 14.30
CA GLU A 213 -0.13 12.93 14.77
C GLU A 213 -0.52 13.84 13.60
N GLN A 214 0.28 13.87 12.53
CA GLN A 214 0.04 14.73 11.39
C GLN A 214 -1.20 14.32 10.58
N MET A 215 -1.37 13.02 10.28
CA MET A 215 -2.29 12.61 9.21
C MET A 215 -3.28 11.50 9.57
N SER A 216 -3.25 10.93 10.78
CA SER A 216 -4.19 9.85 11.13
C SER A 216 -5.65 10.30 11.26
N ASP A 217 -5.92 11.59 11.40
CA ASP A 217 -7.28 12.17 11.39
C ASP A 217 -7.77 12.56 9.98
N TRP A 218 -6.92 12.43 8.96
CA TRP A 218 -7.29 12.80 7.60
C TRP A 218 -8.19 11.75 6.96
N SER A 219 -9.03 12.19 6.02
CA SER A 219 -9.79 11.24 5.19
C SER A 219 -8.85 10.47 4.26
N ALA A 220 -9.29 9.28 3.83
CA ALA A 220 -8.57 8.48 2.83
C ALA A 220 -8.26 9.31 1.55
N SER A 221 -9.18 10.17 1.14
CA SER A 221 -8.98 11.07 0.00
C SER A 221 -7.94 12.15 0.28
N ALA A 222 -7.95 12.76 1.47
CA ALA A 222 -6.99 13.80 1.83
C ALA A 222 -5.55 13.26 1.88
N VAL A 223 -5.34 12.12 2.56
CA VAL A 223 -4.01 11.49 2.63
C VAL A 223 -3.54 10.96 1.28
N SER A 224 -4.44 10.43 0.45
CA SER A 224 -4.12 10.04 -0.93
C SER A 224 -3.67 11.25 -1.76
N ASN A 225 -4.43 12.34 -1.75
CA ASN A 225 -4.11 13.57 -2.47
C ASN A 225 -2.79 14.19 -2.01
N TYR A 226 -2.48 14.06 -0.71
CA TYR A 226 -1.20 14.48 -0.16
C TYR A 226 -0.05 13.62 -0.69
N SER A 227 -0.18 12.28 -0.64
CA SER A 227 0.84 11.37 -1.19
C SER A 227 1.08 11.52 -2.69
N HIS A 228 0.08 11.98 -3.46
CA HIS A 228 0.23 12.24 -4.90
C HIS A 228 1.10 13.46 -5.24
N LYS A 229 1.36 14.32 -4.25
CA LYS A 229 2.22 15.49 -4.36
C LYS A 229 3.62 15.25 -3.82
N ASP A 230 3.87 14.07 -3.24
CA ASP A 230 5.16 13.69 -2.73
C ASP A 230 6.09 13.25 -3.88
N ILE A 231 7.32 13.77 -3.90
CA ILE A 231 8.25 13.62 -5.03
C ILE A 231 8.52 12.15 -5.40
N PRO A 232 8.82 11.24 -4.44
CA PRO A 232 9.02 9.83 -4.76
C PRO A 232 7.86 9.22 -5.54
N TRP A 233 6.62 9.54 -5.17
CA TRP A 233 5.44 9.05 -5.88
C TRP A 233 5.26 9.73 -7.23
N MET A 234 5.45 11.05 -7.32
CA MET A 234 5.23 11.83 -8.55
C MET A 234 6.11 11.39 -9.72
N VAL A 235 7.41 11.23 -9.46
CA VAL A 235 8.40 10.97 -10.53
C VAL A 235 8.52 9.49 -10.87
N SER A 236 7.98 8.61 -10.03
CA SER A 236 7.89 7.18 -10.32
C SER A 236 6.91 6.92 -11.47
N LYS A 237 7.16 5.85 -12.24
CA LYS A 237 6.23 5.42 -13.29
C LYS A 237 5.09 4.62 -12.68
N ASP A 238 3.92 4.65 -13.32
CA ASP A 238 2.74 3.94 -12.83
C ASP A 238 3.01 2.44 -12.79
N GLY A 239 2.70 1.79 -11.67
CA GLY A 239 2.96 0.37 -11.43
C GLY A 239 4.39 0.01 -11.05
N GLU A 240 5.35 0.92 -11.21
CA GLU A 240 6.75 0.67 -10.87
C GLU A 240 7.04 0.89 -9.38
N GLU A 241 8.16 0.32 -8.93
CA GLU A 241 8.68 0.51 -7.58
C GLU A 241 9.15 1.97 -7.37
N ILE A 242 8.81 2.52 -6.21
CA ILE A 242 9.21 3.85 -5.77
C ILE A 242 10.58 3.75 -5.11
N ASN A 243 11.55 4.47 -5.66
CA ASN A 243 12.91 4.48 -5.14
C ASN A 243 13.02 5.32 -3.85
N TYR A 244 13.54 4.72 -2.78
CA TYR A 244 13.79 5.40 -1.50
C TYR A 244 14.71 6.62 -1.61
N GLU A 245 15.69 6.61 -2.53
CA GLU A 245 16.59 7.75 -2.76
C GLU A 245 15.85 9.04 -3.14
N LEU A 246 14.64 8.92 -3.70
CA LEU A 246 13.82 10.07 -4.03
C LEU A 246 13.36 10.83 -2.78
N ALA A 247 13.47 10.23 -1.58
CA ALA A 247 13.17 10.87 -0.31
C ALA A 247 14.05 12.11 -0.06
N PHE A 248 15.30 12.11 -0.56
CA PHE A 248 16.25 13.22 -0.40
C PHE A 248 15.99 14.41 -1.33
N TYR A 249 15.08 14.23 -2.29
CA TYR A 249 14.64 15.30 -3.18
C TYR A 249 13.30 15.89 -2.74
N ARG A 250 12.76 15.46 -1.60
CA ARG A 250 11.48 15.98 -1.09
C ARG A 250 11.63 17.44 -0.68
N GLU A 251 10.57 18.20 -0.91
CA GLU A 251 10.48 19.62 -0.53
C GLU A 251 9.41 19.79 0.56
N PRO A 252 9.40 20.92 1.29
CA PRO A 252 8.27 21.26 2.16
C PRO A 252 6.94 21.21 1.40
N PRO A 253 5.86 20.63 1.97
CA PRO A 253 5.72 20.18 3.36
C PRO A 253 6.03 18.69 3.60
N PHE A 254 6.70 17.98 2.67
CA PHE A 254 6.97 16.54 2.76
C PHE A 254 8.31 16.21 3.39
N SER A 255 9.31 17.05 3.11
CA SER A 255 10.64 16.91 3.70
C SER A 255 10.58 17.07 5.22
N VAL A 256 11.23 16.12 5.91
CA VAL A 256 11.40 16.15 7.37
C VAL A 256 12.83 16.48 7.79
N ARG A 257 13.75 16.64 6.83
CA ARG A 257 15.12 17.08 7.05
C ARG A 257 15.22 18.59 6.83
N ASN A 258 15.86 19.29 7.77
CA ASN A 258 16.28 20.66 7.50
C ASN A 258 17.53 20.58 6.64
N TYR A 259 17.37 20.81 5.34
CA TYR A 259 18.50 21.20 4.50
C TYR A 259 18.83 22.62 4.91
N GLU A 260 19.91 22.81 5.67
CA GLU A 260 20.55 24.12 5.69
C GLU A 260 20.80 24.48 4.22
N GLU A 261 20.44 25.70 3.79
CA GLU A 261 20.78 26.19 2.47
C GLU A 261 22.32 26.25 2.41
N ASP A 262 22.96 25.12 2.12
CA ASP A 262 24.39 25.03 1.88
C ASP A 262 24.65 25.81 0.59
N ASP A 263 25.02 27.07 0.82
CA ASP A 263 25.73 28.01 -0.03
C ASP A 263 25.39 27.97 -1.53
N ALA A 264 24.64 28.98 -1.95
CA ALA A 264 24.82 29.57 -3.26
C ALA A 264 26.32 29.87 -3.50
N LEU A 265 27.01 28.95 -4.18
CA LEU A 265 28.32 29.15 -4.79
C LEU A 265 28.17 29.48 -6.27
#